data_AF-A0A8T3Z0A3-F1
#
_entry.id   AF-A0A8T3Z0A3-F1
#
_cell.length_a   1.000
_cell.length_b   1.000
_cell.length_c   1.000
_cell.angle_alpha   90.00
_cell.angle_beta   90.00
_cell.angle_gamma   90.00
#
_symmetry.space_group_name_H-M   'P 1'
#
loop_
_entity.id
_entity.type
_entity.pdbx_description
1 polymer ?
#
loop_
_entity_poly.entity_id
_entity_poly.type
_entity_poly.pdbx_seq_one_letter_code
_entity_poly.pdbx_strand_id
1 'polypeptide(L)' 'MEVSLIIPMYNEEDNVLITLNEVKKVLETYQSYQIVSVDDGSSDQTLALLEEFASDNSELVVLKHPV' A
#
# COMPACT_ATOMS: atom_id res chain seq x y z
N MET A 1 1.95 -1.97 20.98
CA MET A 1 0.69 -1.63 20.28
C MET A 1 0.85 -2.12 18.85
N GLU A 2 -0.20 -2.74 18.32
CA GLU A 2 -0.22 -3.25 16.94
C GLU A 2 -1.05 -2.30 16.08
N VAL A 3 -0.59 -2.01 14.86
CA VAL A 3 -1.24 -1.05 13.96
C VAL A 3 -1.52 -1.70 12.62
N SER A 4 -2.76 -1.61 12.16
CA SER A 4 -3.13 -1.96 10.79
C SER A 4 -3.64 -0.72 10.09
N LEU A 5 -2.94 -0.29 9.03
CA LEU A 5 -3.35 0.85 8.20
C LEU A 5 -3.95 0.34 6.89
N ILE A 6 -5.15 0.78 6.57
CA ILE A 6 -5.84 0.44 5.33
C ILE A 6 -5.88 1.69 4.44
N ILE A 7 -5.45 1.55 3.19
CA ILE A 7 -5.37 2.66 2.23
C ILE A 7 -6.07 2.24 0.94
N PRO A 8 -7.28 2.74 0.65
CA PRO A 8 -7.87 2.60 -0.68
C PRO A 8 -7.10 3.45 -1.68
N MET A 9 -6.88 2.94 -2.88
CA MET A 9 -6.18 3.62 -3.97
C MET A 9 -6.93 3.44 -5.29
N TYR A 10 -7.09 4.54 -6.03
CA TYR A 10 -7.73 4.55 -7.34
C TYR A 10 -7.04 5.58 -8.23
N ASN A 11 -6.38 5.11 -9.29
CA ASN A 11 -5.61 5.94 -10.22
C ASN A 11 -4.59 6.89 -9.54
N GLU A 12 -3.72 6.31 -8.70
CA GLU A 12 -2.70 7.00 -7.91
C GLU A 12 -1.27 6.68 -8.39
N GLU A 13 -1.05 6.37 -9.68
CA GLU A 13 0.26 5.92 -10.18
C GLU A 13 1.43 6.86 -9.83
N ASP A 14 1.19 8.17 -9.80
CA ASP A 14 2.19 9.17 -9.45
C ASP A 14 2.48 9.24 -7.92
N ASN A 15 1.55 8.78 -7.09
CA ASN A 15 1.57 8.97 -5.64
C ASN A 15 1.77 7.68 -4.83
N VAL A 16 1.51 6.49 -5.41
CA VAL A 16 1.61 5.18 -4.76
C VAL A 16 2.94 5.04 -4.00
N LEU A 17 4.06 5.23 -4.70
CA LEU A 17 5.38 5.00 -4.12
C LEU A 17 5.73 6.06 -3.06
N ILE A 18 5.37 7.32 -3.30
CA ILE A 18 5.63 8.41 -2.35
C ILE A 18 4.87 8.14 -1.05
N THR A 19 3.58 7.82 -1.16
CA THR A 19 2.69 7.56 -0.03
C THR A 19 3.17 6.36 0.79
N LEU A 20 3.46 5.23 0.15
CA LEU A 20 3.88 4.02 0.84
C LEU A 20 5.23 4.20 1.55
N ASN A 21 6.18 4.90 0.93
CA ASN A 21 7.47 5.18 1.57
C ASN A 21 7.32 6.07 2.81
N GLU A 22 6.50 7.12 2.76
CA GLU A 22 6.28 7.99 3.92
C GLU A 22 5.50 7.28 5.04
N VAL A 23 4.47 6.51 4.68
CA VAL A 23 3.72 5.68 5.62
C VAL A 23 4.66 4.70 6.34
N LYS A 24 5.50 3.99 5.59
CA LYS A 24 6.43 3.00 6.15
C LYS A 24 7.38 3.66 7.16
N LYS A 25 7.99 4.80 6.83
CA LYS A 25 8.88 5.55 7.75
C LYS A 25 8.21 5.86 9.08
N VAL A 26 6.92 6.22 9.07
CA VAL A 26 6.17 6.50 10.30
C VAL A 26 5.87 5.21 11.06
N LEU A 27 5.44 4.16 10.35
CA LEU A 27 5.03 2.89 10.96
C LEU A 27 6.20 2.06 11.50
N GLU A 28 7.43 2.27 11.02
CA GLU A 28 8.65 1.64 11.56
C GLU A 28 8.90 1.97 13.05
N THR A 29 8.25 3.01 13.58
CA THR A 29 8.29 3.34 15.02
C THR A 29 7.46 2.40 15.90
N TYR A 30 6.60 1.58 15.30
CA TYR A 30 5.75 0.61 15.98
C TYR A 30 6.40 -0.77 16.01
N GLN A 31 6.19 -1.51 17.10
CA GLN A 31 6.74 -2.86 17.27
C GLN A 31 6.18 -3.87 16.24
N SER A 32 4.95 -3.68 15.79
CA SER A 32 4.28 -4.52 14.80
C SER A 32 3.28 -3.66 14.03
N TYR A 33 3.35 -3.70 12.71
CA TYR A 33 2.41 -3.01 11.83
C TYR A 33 2.14 -3.80 10.55
N GLN A 34 1.02 -3.51 9.91
CA GLN A 34 0.73 -3.91 8.54
C GLN A 34 0.12 -2.76 7.75
N ILE A 35 0.36 -2.75 6.45
CA ILE A 35 -0.28 -1.87 5.49
C ILE A 35 -1.16 -2.74 4.59
N VAL A 36 -2.41 -2.37 4.40
CA VAL A 36 -3.32 -3.03 3.45
C VAL A 36 -3.72 -1.99 2.41
N SER A 37 -3.12 -2.08 1.22
CA SER A 37 -3.52 -1.24 0.10
C SER A 37 -4.62 -1.93 -0.68
N VAL A 38 -5.73 -1.23 -0.91
CA VAL A 38 -6.88 -1.75 -1.65
C VAL A 38 -6.97 -1.01 -2.98
N ASP A 39 -6.58 -1.67 -4.07
CA ASP A 39 -6.81 -1.15 -5.41
C ASP A 39 -8.30 -1.22 -5.75
N ASP A 40 -8.92 -0.06 -5.93
CA ASP A 40 -10.37 0.09 -6.15
C ASP A 40 -10.71 0.17 -7.66
N GLY A 41 -10.06 -0.69 -8.45
CA GLY A 41 -10.32 -0.79 -9.88
C GLY A 41 -9.57 0.22 -10.74
N SER A 42 -8.32 0.51 -10.38
CA SER A 42 -7.50 1.48 -11.15
C SER A 42 -7.34 1.04 -12.61
N SER A 43 -7.28 2.03 -13.49
CA SER A 43 -7.07 1.87 -14.93
C SER A 43 -5.66 2.25 -15.39
N ASP A 44 -4.84 2.75 -14.47
CA ASP A 44 -3.46 3.15 -14.66
C ASP A 44 -2.48 2.14 -14.02
N GLN A 45 -1.23 2.54 -13.76
CA GLN A 45 -0.22 1.64 -13.21
C GLN A 45 -0.29 1.43 -11.69
N THR A 46 -1.31 1.95 -11.00
CA THR A 46 -1.46 1.87 -9.54
C THR A 46 -1.28 0.45 -9.00
N LEU A 47 -2.04 -0.52 -9.54
CA LEU A 47 -1.98 -1.91 -9.09
C LEU A 47 -0.60 -2.54 -9.32
N ALA A 48 0.01 -2.29 -10.48
CA ALA A 48 1.32 -2.84 -10.82
C ALA A 48 2.41 -2.31 -9.87
N LEU A 49 2.37 -1.01 -9.56
CA LEU A 49 3.29 -0.38 -8.61
C LEU A 49 3.08 -0.89 -7.18
N LEU A 50 1.82 -1.15 -6.79
CA LEU A 50 1.49 -1.77 -5.50
C LEU A 50 2.09 -3.18 -5.37
N GLU A 51 1.91 -4.02 -6.39
CA GLU A 51 2.44 -5.39 -6.42
C GLU A 51 3.97 -5.42 -6.44
N GLU A 52 4.61 -4.55 -7.22
CA GLU A 52 6.07 -4.40 -7.25
C GLU A 52 6.59 -3.99 -5.87
N PHE A 53 6.01 -2.95 -5.27
CA PHE A 53 6.43 -2.49 -3.95
C PHE A 53 6.21 -3.56 -2.87
N ALA A 54 5.11 -4.32 -2.92
CA ALA A 54 4.84 -5.39 -1.96
C ALA A 54 5.86 -6.55 -2.04
N SER A 55 6.47 -6.79 -3.20
CA SER A 55 7.46 -7.86 -3.37
C SER A 55 8.72 -7.68 -2.49
N ASP A 56 9.08 -6.44 -2.19
CA ASP A 56 10.20 -6.07 -1.32
C ASP A 56 9.76 -5.70 0.12
N ASN A 57 8.45 -5.68 0.39
CA ASN A 57 7.90 -5.17 1.65
C ASN A 57 6.83 -6.12 2.20
N SER A 58 7.26 -7.09 3.03
CA SER A 58 6.39 -8.14 3.59
C SER A 58 5.24 -7.64 4.48
N GLU A 59 5.36 -6.43 5.00
CA GLU A 59 4.36 -5.74 5.83
C GLU A 59 3.22 -5.15 5.00
N LEU A 60 3.37 -5.07 3.67
CA LEU A 60 2.36 -4.59 2.75
C LEU A 60 1.57 -5.78 2.15
N VAL A 61 0.25 -5.74 2.33
CA VAL A 61 -0.70 -6.61 1.65
C VAL A 61 -1.46 -5.80 0.61
N VAL A 62 -1.54 -6.32 -0.61
CA VAL A 62 -2.32 -5.71 -1.69
C VAL A 62 -3.60 -6.52 -1.88
N LEU A 63 -4.74 -5.82 -1.83
CA LEU A 63 -6.05 -6.37 -2.16
C LEU A 63 -6.57 -5.67 -3.41
N LYS A 64 -7.14 -6.43 -4.33
CA LYS A 64 -7.82 -5.90 -5.50
C LYS A 64 -9.32 -6.00 -5.32
N HIS A 65 -10.04 -4.88 -5.41
CA HIS A 65 -11.49 -4.88 -5.43
C HIS A 65 -11.99 -5.42 -6.78
N PRO A 66 -12.92 -6.41 -6.80
CA PRO A 66 -13.55 -6.86 -8.03
C PRO A 66 -14.57 -5.81 -8.50
N VAL A 67 -14.10 -4.85 -9.29
CA VAL A 67 -14.92 -3.90 -10.06
C VAL A 67 -15.47 -4.50 -11.35
#